data_AF-A0A9E1IYR9-F1
#
_entry.id   AF-A0A9E1IYR9-F1
#
_cell.length_a   1.000
_cell.length_b   1.000
_cell.length_c   1.000
_cell.angle_alpha   90.00
_cell.angle_beta   90.00
_cell.angle_gamma   90.00
#
_symmetry.space_group_name_H-M   'P 1'
#
loop_
_entity.id
_entity.type
_entity.pdbx_description
1 polymer ?
#
loop_
_entity_poly.entity_id
_entity_poly.type
_entity_poly.pdbx_seq_one_letter_code
_entity_poly.pdbx_strand_id
1 'polypeptide(L)'
;MIEKIIVTDLTRFGGGEKVCLAGVDIETKSKCIRPMPYLPKSEIVKLAIVPGEILSGDFLKKTTTPPHLEDMDIKRGTKLSRFGPCTSGDFEESYSQMWCMGT
;
A
#
# COMPACT_ATOMS: atom_id res chain seq x y z
N MET A 1 9.65 10.54 2.59
CA MET A 1 8.64 10.32 1.54
C MET A 1 8.91 8.93 1.00
N ILE A 2 7.88 8.13 0.75
CA ILE A 2 8.05 6.82 0.11
C ILE A 2 7.54 6.96 -1.32
N GLU A 3 8.31 6.47 -2.29
CA GLU A 3 8.01 6.62 -3.72
C GLU A 3 7.49 5.33 -4.36
N LYS A 4 7.80 4.19 -3.76
CA LYS A 4 7.48 2.85 -4.28
C LYS A 4 7.21 1.87 -3.17
N ILE A 5 6.18 1.06 -3.39
CA ILE A 5 5.68 0.12 -2.39
C ILE A 5 5.37 -1.19 -3.09
N ILE A 6 5.58 -2.31 -2.39
CA ILE A 6 5.05 -3.60 -2.80
C ILE A 6 3.65 -3.69 -2.20
N VAL A 7 2.64 -3.84 -3.06
CA VAL A 7 1.26 -4.04 -2.60
C VAL A 7 1.15 -5.43 -2.01
N THR A 8 0.68 -5.54 -0.77
CA THR A 8 0.58 -6.82 -0.06
C THR A 8 -0.86 -7.21 0.21
N ASP A 9 -1.76 -6.25 0.42
CA ASP A 9 -3.18 -6.52 0.65
C ASP A 9 -4.09 -5.45 0.02
N LEU A 10 -5.28 -5.88 -0.38
CA LEU A 10 -6.35 -5.02 -0.89
C LEU A 10 -7.65 -5.37 -0.15
N THR A 11 -8.02 -4.56 0.85
CA THR A 11 -9.25 -4.76 1.61
C THR A 11 -10.38 -3.90 1.05
N ARG A 12 -11.52 -4.53 0.74
CA ARG A 12 -12.69 -3.86 0.17
C ARG A 12 -13.65 -3.35 1.27
N PHE A 13 -14.11 -2.11 1.14
CA PHE A 13 -15.05 -1.46 2.07
C PHE A 13 -16.29 -0.93 1.34
N GLY A 14 -17.39 -0.73 2.07
CA GLY A 14 -18.60 -0.07 1.58
C GLY A 14 -19.21 -0.71 0.33
N GLY A 15 -19.40 -2.03 0.35
CA GLY A 15 -19.89 -2.79 -0.82
C GLY A 15 -18.85 -3.07 -1.89
N GLY A 16 -17.60 -2.64 -1.67
CA GLY A 16 -16.47 -2.88 -2.55
C GLY A 16 -16.10 -1.70 -3.46
N GLU A 17 -16.75 -0.55 -3.29
CA GLU A 17 -16.47 0.65 -4.08
C GLU A 17 -15.18 1.35 -3.65
N LYS A 18 -14.80 1.21 -2.37
CA LYS A 18 -13.55 1.75 -1.81
C LYS A 18 -12.63 0.59 -1.43
N VAL A 19 -11.36 0.70 -1.80
CA VAL A 19 -10.33 -0.30 -1.53
C VAL A 19 -9.23 0.34 -0.70
N CYS A 20 -9.03 -0.19 0.50
CA CYS A 20 -7.84 0.08 1.29
C CYS A 20 -6.68 -0.69 0.67
N LEU A 21 -5.61 0.03 0.40
CA LEU A 21 -4.36 -0.54 -0.08
C LEU A 21 -3.41 -0.66 1.10
N ALA A 22 -2.79 -1.82 1.25
CA ALA A 22 -1.65 -2.00 2.13
C ALA A 22 -0.41 -2.38 1.31
N GLY A 23 0.74 -1.91 1.75
CA GLY A 23 2.01 -2.30 1.14
C GLY A 23 3.20 -2.14 2.05
N VAL A 24 4.38 -2.43 1.53
CA VAL A 24 5.66 -2.26 2.22
C VAL A 24 6.56 -1.40 1.35
N ASP A 25 7.25 -0.44 1.96
CA ASP A 25 8.27 0.37 1.29
C ASP A 25 9.35 -0.53 0.66
N ILE A 26 9.58 -0.36 -0.64
CA ILE A 26 10.55 -1.18 -1.37
C ILE A 26 12.00 -0.90 -0.95
N GLU A 27 12.31 0.32 -0.49
CA GLU A 27 13.69 0.71 -0.18
C GLU A 27 14.11 0.21 1.19
N THR A 28 13.28 0.48 2.21
CA THR A 28 13.64 0.13 3.58
C THR A 28 13.13 -1.23 4.02
N LYS A 29 12.15 -1.80 3.30
CA LYS A 29 11.50 -3.09 3.62
C LYS A 29 11.02 -3.17 5.08
N SER A 30 10.79 -2.05 5.76
CA SER A 30 10.77 -2.03 7.23
C SER A 30 9.38 -1.81 7.83
N LYS A 31 8.42 -1.30 7.03
CA LYS A 31 7.11 -0.88 7.54
C LYS A 31 5.99 -1.20 6.57
N CYS A 32 4.95 -1.83 7.13
CA CYS A 32 3.64 -1.85 6.50
C CYS A 32 3.09 -0.43 6.49
N ILE A 33 2.60 -0.01 5.32
CA ILE A 33 2.01 1.29 5.08
C ILE A 33 0.56 1.11 4.62
N ARG A 34 -0.32 2.01 5.05
CA ARG A 34 -1.74 2.02 4.67
C ARG A 34 -2.16 3.44 4.27
N PRO A 35 -1.91 3.84 3.02
CA PRO A 35 -2.12 5.20 2.59
C PRO A 35 -3.59 5.57 2.41
N MET A 36 -3.92 6.82 2.76
CA MET A 36 -5.23 7.44 2.54
C MET A 36 -5.19 8.46 1.38
N PRO A 37 -6.30 8.67 0.65
CA PRO A 37 -7.59 8.01 0.82
C PRO A 37 -7.61 6.59 0.24
N TYR A 38 -8.60 5.80 0.66
CA TYR A 38 -8.93 4.56 -0.03
C TYR A 38 -9.23 4.82 -1.50
N LEU A 39 -8.67 3.96 -2.35
CA LEU A 39 -8.79 4.09 -3.79
C LEU A 39 -10.16 3.57 -4.24
N PRO A 40 -10.81 4.22 -5.22
CA PRO A 40 -12.00 3.66 -5.81
C PRO A 40 -11.64 2.37 -6.55
N LYS A 41 -12.54 1.39 -6.52
CA LYS A 41 -12.35 0.10 -7.21
C LYS A 41 -12.02 0.26 -8.69
N SER A 42 -12.60 1.27 -9.35
CA SER A 42 -12.31 1.57 -10.76
C SER A 42 -10.84 1.91 -11.00
N GLU A 43 -10.18 2.61 -10.07
CA GLU A 43 -8.77 2.97 -10.17
C GLU A 43 -7.87 1.74 -9.94
N ILE A 44 -8.22 0.88 -8.98
CA ILE A 44 -7.54 -0.42 -8.76
C ILE A 44 -7.55 -1.27 -10.03
N VAL A 45 -8.73 -1.38 -10.66
CA VAL A 45 -8.92 -2.16 -11.90
C VAL A 45 -8.15 -1.53 -13.06
N LYS A 46 -8.27 -0.21 -13.24
CA LYS A 46 -7.61 0.53 -14.33
C LYS A 46 -6.09 0.42 -14.26
N LEU A 47 -5.52 0.48 -13.06
CA LEU A 47 -4.08 0.36 -12.84
C LEU A 47 -3.61 -1.10 -12.76
N ALA A 48 -4.52 -2.07 -12.80
CA ALA A 48 -4.24 -3.50 -12.62
C ALA A 48 -3.46 -3.79 -11.32
N ILE A 49 -3.86 -3.15 -10.22
CA ILE A 49 -3.22 -3.32 -8.92
C ILE A 49 -3.70 -4.64 -8.31
N VAL A 50 -2.74 -5.52 -8.00
CA VAL A 50 -2.94 -6.78 -7.26
C VAL A 50 -1.80 -6.95 -6.24
N PRO A 51 -1.98 -7.77 -5.20
CA PRO A 51 -0.88 -8.13 -4.31
C PRO A 51 0.32 -8.70 -5.09
N GLY A 52 1.52 -8.27 -4.72
CA GLY A 52 2.77 -8.59 -5.41
C GLY A 52 3.18 -7.55 -6.45
N GLU A 53 2.35 -6.55 -6.76
CA GLU A 53 2.72 -5.48 -7.69
C GLU A 53 3.48 -4.35 -6.99
N ILE A 54 4.46 -3.79 -7.71
CA ILE A 54 5.15 -2.56 -7.31
C ILE A 54 4.31 -1.37 -7.79
N LEU A 55 3.84 -0.58 -6.82
CA LEU A 55 3.10 0.65 -7.05
C LEU A 55 3.98 1.84 -6.71
N SER A 56 4.03 2.84 -7.59
CA SER A 56 4.69 4.10 -7.33
C SER A 56 3.70 5.24 -7.10
N GLY A 57 4.07 6.14 -6.21
CA GLY A 57 3.38 7.36 -5.87
C GLY A 57 4.08 8.07 -4.72
N ASP A 58 3.68 9.31 -4.42
CA ASP A 58 4.25 10.07 -3.30
C ASP A 58 3.45 9.78 -2.02
N PHE A 59 3.93 8.84 -1.22
CA PHE A 59 3.35 8.51 0.08
C PHE A 59 4.01 9.33 1.19
N LEU A 60 3.19 10.08 1.92
CA LEU A 60 3.60 10.97 3.00
C LEU A 60 3.19 10.40 4.34
N LYS A 61 4.10 10.42 5.31
CA LYS A 61 3.81 9.94 6.65
C LYS A 61 2.75 10.82 7.29
N LYS A 62 1.77 10.18 7.92
CA LYS A 62 0.70 10.83 8.66
C LYS A 62 0.85 10.50 10.14
N THR A 63 0.60 11.46 11.01
CA THR A 63 0.46 11.18 12.44
C THR A 63 -0.93 10.60 12.67
N THR A 64 -0.99 9.34 13.08
CA THR A 64 -2.23 8.69 13.53
C THR A 64 -2.23 8.53 15.03
N THR A 65 -3.43 8.56 15.61
CA THR A 65 -3.65 8.14 16.99
C THR A 65 -4.33 6.77 16.97
N PRO A 66 -3.94 5.85 17.87
CA PRO A 66 -4.65 4.59 18.05
C PRO A 66 -6.16 4.83 18.21
N PRO A 67 -7.04 3.98 17.65
CA PRO A 67 -6.76 2.67 17.06
C PRO A 67 -6.46 2.69 15.54
N HIS A 68 -6.36 3.88 14.92
CA HIS A 68 -6.24 3.99 13.47
C HIS A 68 -4.87 3.52 12.97
N LEU A 69 -4.91 2.74 11.90
CA LEU A 69 -3.75 2.06 11.32
C LEU A 69 -3.29 2.69 10.00
N GLU A 70 -4.06 3.65 9.47
CA GLU A 70 -3.81 4.37 8.22
C GLU A 70 -2.73 5.45 8.39
N ASP A 71 -1.48 5.01 8.42
CA ASP A 71 -0.29 5.75 8.84
C ASP A 71 0.34 6.65 7.75
N MET A 72 -0.26 6.70 6.55
CA MET A 72 0.21 7.52 5.45
C MET A 72 -0.93 8.21 4.68
N ASP A 73 -0.59 9.27 3.95
CA ASP A 73 -1.45 9.91 2.95
C ASP A 73 -0.78 9.84 1.57
N ILE A 74 -1.58 9.65 0.51
CA ILE A 74 -1.18 9.88 -0.87
C ILE A 74 -1.19 11.39 -1.08
N LYS A 75 -0.05 11.97 -1.45
CA LYS A 75 0.03 13.42 -1.70
C LYS A 75 -0.99 13.82 -2.76
N ARG A 76 -1.68 14.94 -2.53
CA ARG A 76 -2.68 15.45 -3.48
C ARG A 76 -2.02 15.73 -4.84
N GLY A 77 -2.63 15.19 -5.90
CA GLY A 77 -2.13 15.32 -7.28
C GLY A 77 -1.10 14.27 -7.68
N THR A 78 -0.71 13.36 -6.80
CA THR A 78 0.12 12.21 -7.15
C THR A 78 -0.60 11.34 -8.17
N LYS A 79 0.13 10.96 -9.23
CA LYS A 79 -0.30 9.98 -10.20
C LYS A 79 0.26 8.62 -9.80
N LEU A 80 -0.62 7.71 -9.39
CA LEU A 80 -0.23 6.33 -9.13
C LEU A 80 0.13 5.62 -10.43
N SER A 81 1.17 4.78 -10.39
CA SER A 81 1.60 3.99 -11.55
C SER A 81 2.12 2.62 -11.14
N ARG A 82 1.72 1.58 -11.89
CA ARG A 82 2.18 0.21 -11.70
C ARG A 82 3.48 0.00 -12.46
N PHE A 83 4.50 -0.52 -11.78
CA PHE A 83 5.82 -0.80 -12.35
C PHE A 83 5.97 -2.26 -12.79
N GLY A 84 5.12 -3.16 -12.29
CA GLY A 84 5.21 -4.60 -12.54
C GLY A 84 5.27 -5.40 -11.25
N PRO A 85 5.31 -6.74 -11.36
CA PRO A 85 5.43 -7.61 -10.20
C PRO A 85 6.79 -7.43 -9.52
N CYS A 86 6.81 -7.57 -8.20
CA CYS A 86 8.04 -7.74 -7.43
C CYS A 86 8.59 -9.16 -7.58
N THR A 87 9.82 -9.40 -7.12
CA THR A 87 10.38 -10.76 -7.08
C THR A 87 9.74 -11.57 -5.96
N SER A 88 9.82 -12.90 -6.03
CA SER A 88 9.34 -13.76 -4.95
C SER A 88 10.04 -13.46 -3.61
N GLY A 89 11.36 -13.21 -3.64
CA GLY A 89 12.12 -12.85 -2.44
C GLY A 89 11.67 -11.52 -1.84
N ASP A 90 11.40 -10.51 -2.68
CA ASP A 90 10.84 -9.24 -2.22
C ASP A 90 9.48 -9.43 -1.53
N PHE A 91 8.63 -10.30 -2.09
CA PHE A 91 7.30 -10.55 -1.58
C PHE A 91 7.34 -11.31 -0.25
N GLU A 92 8.15 -12.36 -0.14
CA GLU A 92 8.34 -13.15 1.08
C GLU A 92 8.85 -12.29 2.24
N GLU A 93 9.83 -11.43 1.98
CA GLU A 93 10.35 -10.49 2.98
C GLU A 93 9.27 -9.52 3.45
N SER A 94 8.43 -9.03 2.53
CA SER A 94 7.31 -8.13 2.84
C SER A 94 6.28 -8.78 3.78
N TYR A 95 6.02 -10.09 3.64
CA TYR A 95 5.11 -10.82 4.53
C TYR A 95 5.65 -10.92 5.97
N SER A 96 6.95 -11.12 6.13
CA SER A 96 7.57 -11.16 7.47
C SER A 96 7.32 -9.86 8.24
N GLN A 97 7.27 -8.74 7.53
CA GLN A 97 7.11 -7.41 8.13
C GLN A 97 5.65 -7.07 8.47
N MET A 98 4.69 -7.64 7.74
CA MET A 98 3.28 -7.56 8.13
C MET A 98 3.00 -8.33 9.42
N TRP A 99 3.68 -9.46 9.64
CA TRP A 99 3.41 -10.35 10.78
C TRP A 99 4.09 -9.92 12.09
N CYS A 100 5.16 -9.13 12.03
CA CYS A 100 5.83 -8.61 13.22
C CYS A 100 5.01 -7.57 14.03
N MET A 101 3.78 -7.23 13.62
CA MET A 101 2.88 -6.34 14.37
C MET A 101 1.80 -7.11 15.16
N GLY A 102 1.90 -8.44 15.25
CA GLY A 102 0.94 -9.30 15.95
C GLY A 102 1.54 -10.08 17.12
N THR A 103 1.99 -9.39 18.17
CA THR A 103 2.00 -9.86 19.57
C THR A 103 1.91 -8.66 20.50
#